data_AF-A0A6L9QDK0-F1
#
_entry.id   AF-A0A6L9QDK0-F1
#
_cell.length_a   1.000
_cell.length_b   1.000
_cell.length_c   1.000
_cell.angle_alpha   90.00
_cell.angle_beta   90.00
_cell.angle_gamma   90.00
#
_symmetry.space_group_name_H-M   'P 1'
#
loop_
_entity.id
_entity.type
_entity.pdbx_description
1 polymer ?
#
loop_
_entity_poly.entity_id
_entity_poly.type
_entity_poly.pdbx_seq_one_letter_code
_entity_poly.pdbx_strand_id
1 'polypeptide(L)'
;SGSMSPYADALLRFAHAAARSGGRDVEVFSAGTRLTRLTRELRHRDPDAAMAAATAAIPDWSGGTRLGEELKEFLDRFGQRGLARGAIVVIASDGWERGDAALLGEQMARLHRLAHRVVWANPHKARPGYEPLTAGMAAALPHVDDFTSGHSLAALEELARIVAGTAGKGSAHA
;
A
#
# COMPACT_ATOMS: atom_id res chain seq x y z
N SER A 1 -2.72 8.66 -7.54
CA SER A 1 -1.73 9.33 -8.40
C SER A 1 -1.88 8.88 -9.83
N GLY A 2 -1.73 9.80 -10.80
CA GLY A 2 -1.70 9.46 -12.22
C GLY A 2 -0.58 8.48 -12.60
N SER A 3 0.56 8.50 -11.89
CA SER A 3 1.67 7.55 -12.09
C SER A 3 1.31 6.09 -11.77
N MET A 4 0.34 5.88 -10.88
CA MET A 4 -0.18 4.57 -10.51
C MET A 4 -1.30 4.09 -11.44
N SER A 5 -1.81 4.95 -12.33
CA SER A 5 -2.97 4.64 -13.19
C SER A 5 -2.81 3.34 -13.99
N PRO A 6 -1.65 3.01 -14.58
CA PRO A 6 -1.47 1.75 -15.31
C PRO A 6 -1.52 0.49 -14.43
N TYR A 7 -1.34 0.65 -13.12
CA TYR A 7 -1.22 -0.45 -12.15
C TYR A 7 -2.44 -0.56 -11.21
N ALA A 8 -3.29 0.47 -11.19
CA ALA A 8 -4.39 0.60 -10.25
C ALA A 8 -5.39 -0.58 -10.30
N ASP A 9 -5.81 -1.00 -11.49
CA ASP A 9 -6.76 -2.12 -11.65
C ASP A 9 -6.19 -3.43 -11.09
N ALA A 10 -4.93 -3.76 -11.43
CA ALA A 10 -4.27 -4.97 -10.93
C ALA A 10 -4.13 -4.97 -9.40
N LEU A 11 -3.74 -3.82 -8.82
CA LEU A 11 -3.61 -3.66 -7.37
C LEU A 11 -4.96 -3.74 -6.65
N LEU A 12 -6.02 -3.16 -7.22
CA LEU A 12 -7.37 -3.27 -6.67
C LEU A 12 -7.88 -4.72 -6.73
N ARG A 13 -7.63 -5.44 -7.83
CA ARG A 13 -7.98 -6.87 -7.95
C ARG A 13 -7.23 -7.72 -6.94
N PHE A 14 -5.95 -7.44 -6.69
CA PHE A 14 -5.20 -8.08 -5.62
C PHE A 14 -5.80 -7.80 -4.25
N ALA A 15 -6.12 -6.54 -3.95
CA ALA A 15 -6.74 -6.16 -2.69
C ALA A 15 -8.14 -6.78 -2.51
N HIS A 16 -8.92 -6.91 -3.59
CA HIS A 16 -10.17 -7.65 -3.61
C HIS A 16 -9.96 -9.13 -3.26
N ALA A 17 -9.00 -9.80 -3.90
CA ALA A 17 -8.68 -11.19 -3.60
C ALA A 17 -8.26 -11.37 -2.13
N ALA A 18 -7.42 -10.48 -1.60
CA ALA A 18 -7.00 -10.47 -0.20
C ALA A 18 -8.18 -10.24 0.76
N ALA A 19 -9.07 -9.29 0.46
CA ALA A 19 -10.26 -9.03 1.26
C ALA A 19 -11.27 -10.19 1.25
N ARG A 20 -11.31 -10.97 0.16
CA ARG A 20 -12.14 -12.16 0.03
C ARG A 20 -11.56 -13.37 0.76
N SER A 21 -10.25 -13.55 0.75
CA SER A 21 -9.57 -14.71 1.35
C SER A 21 -9.26 -14.53 2.84
N GLY A 22 -8.81 -13.33 3.24
CA GLY A 22 -8.44 -13.01 4.62
C GLY A 22 -9.62 -12.62 5.53
N GLY A 23 -10.85 -12.66 5.02
CA GLY A 23 -12.06 -12.52 5.81
C GLY A 23 -12.17 -11.18 6.54
N ARG A 24 -12.43 -11.22 7.85
CA ARG A 24 -12.66 -10.02 8.66
C ARG A 24 -11.38 -9.25 9.01
N ASP A 25 -10.22 -9.90 8.87
CA ASP A 25 -8.93 -9.38 9.34
C ASP A 25 -8.20 -8.52 8.30
N VAL A 26 -8.76 -8.44 7.08
CA VAL A 26 -8.22 -7.60 6.01
C VAL A 26 -9.01 -6.30 5.92
N GLU A 27 -8.24 -5.21 5.95
CA GLU A 27 -8.70 -3.84 5.73
C GLU A 27 -7.97 -3.23 4.54
N VAL A 28 -8.71 -2.51 3.69
CA VAL A 28 -8.16 -1.88 2.48
C VAL A 28 -8.51 -0.41 2.47
N PHE A 29 -7.52 0.40 2.10
CA PHE A 29 -7.64 1.84 1.94
C PHE A 29 -7.05 2.26 0.59
N SER A 30 -7.61 3.29 -0.02
CA SER A 30 -6.94 4.05 -1.06
C SER A 30 -6.36 5.34 -0.49
N ALA A 31 -5.21 5.69 -1.07
CA ALA A 31 -4.42 6.88 -0.78
C ALA A 31 -4.30 7.73 -2.06
N GLY A 32 -4.54 9.04 -1.96
CA GLY A 32 -4.56 9.98 -3.08
C GLY A 32 -4.65 11.42 -2.57
N THR A 33 -5.82 12.04 -2.71
CA THR A 33 -6.16 13.36 -2.15
C THR A 33 -6.90 13.27 -0.82
N ARG A 34 -7.41 12.09 -0.47
CA ARG A 34 -8.00 11.76 0.83
C ARG A 34 -7.89 10.26 1.08
N LEU A 35 -7.70 9.88 2.34
CA LEU A 35 -7.76 8.48 2.76
C LEU A 35 -9.20 7.96 2.65
N THR A 36 -9.44 6.95 1.81
CA THR A 36 -10.76 6.33 1.66
C THR A 36 -10.68 4.85 2.02
N ARG A 37 -11.51 4.39 2.96
CA ARG A 37 -11.61 2.97 3.30
C ARG A 37 -12.46 2.26 2.25
N LEU A 38 -11.94 1.18 1.67
CA LEU A 38 -12.53 0.41 0.58
C LEU A 38 -12.89 -1.04 0.96
N THR A 39 -12.66 -1.43 2.22
CA THR A 39 -12.86 -2.80 2.68
C THR A 39 -14.25 -3.35 2.36
N ARG A 40 -15.29 -2.51 2.46
CA ARG A 40 -16.67 -2.95 2.24
C ARG A 40 -16.93 -3.19 0.75
N GLU A 41 -16.47 -2.27 -0.07
CA GLU A 41 -16.59 -2.28 -1.53
C GLU A 41 -15.85 -3.50 -2.11
N LEU A 42 -14.64 -3.77 -1.62
CA LEU A 42 -13.82 -4.89 -2.09
C LEU A 42 -14.26 -6.26 -1.56
N ARG A 43 -15.24 -6.32 -0.65
CA ARG A 43 -15.81 -7.60 -0.16
C ARG A 43 -16.95 -8.14 -1.01
N HIS A 44 -17.41 -7.41 -2.03
CA HIS A 44 -18.38 -7.93 -3.00
C HIS A 44 -17.89 -9.26 -3.58
N ARG A 45 -18.78 -10.25 -3.77
CA ARG A 45 -18.37 -11.57 -4.28
C ARG A 45 -17.97 -11.52 -5.75
N ASP A 46 -18.66 -10.69 -6.51
CA ASP A 46 -18.42 -10.50 -7.93
C ASP A 46 -17.28 -9.49 -8.14
N PRO A 47 -16.21 -9.86 -8.90
CA PRO A 47 -15.06 -8.98 -9.10
C PRO A 47 -15.40 -7.67 -9.81
N ASP A 48 -16.26 -7.72 -10.83
CA ASP A 48 -16.60 -6.53 -11.62
C ASP A 48 -17.42 -5.54 -10.78
N ALA A 49 -18.37 -6.05 -9.98
CA ALA A 49 -19.10 -5.25 -9.01
C ALA A 49 -18.17 -4.64 -7.94
N ALA A 50 -17.17 -5.39 -7.48
CA ALA A 50 -16.18 -4.89 -6.52
C ALA A 50 -15.34 -3.75 -7.11
N MET A 51 -14.87 -3.89 -8.35
CA MET A 51 -14.10 -2.85 -9.04
C MET A 51 -14.95 -1.60 -9.30
N ALA A 52 -16.20 -1.77 -9.73
CA ALA A 52 -17.13 -0.67 -9.92
C ALA A 52 -17.41 0.08 -8.61
N ALA A 53 -17.66 -0.64 -7.52
CA ALA A 53 -17.89 -0.06 -6.20
C ALA A 53 -16.66 0.68 -5.66
N ALA A 54 -15.46 0.09 -5.79
CA ALA A 54 -14.22 0.71 -5.36
C ALA A 54 -13.92 1.98 -6.17
N THR A 55 -14.07 1.93 -7.50
CA THR A 55 -13.86 3.08 -8.38
C THR A 55 -14.84 4.21 -8.06
N ALA A 56 -16.11 3.90 -7.79
CA ALA A 56 -17.11 4.91 -7.42
C ALA A 56 -16.83 5.55 -6.04
N ALA A 57 -16.19 4.83 -5.12
CA ALA A 57 -15.83 5.35 -3.80
C ALA A 57 -14.60 6.28 -3.83
N ILE A 58 -13.73 6.12 -4.82
CA ILE A 58 -12.48 6.89 -4.96
C ILE A 58 -12.79 8.18 -5.74
N PRO A 59 -12.73 9.36 -5.10
CA PRO A 59 -13.20 10.60 -5.69
C PRO A 59 -12.25 11.17 -6.76
N ASP A 60 -10.94 10.90 -6.66
CA ASP A 60 -9.94 11.45 -7.56
C ASP A 60 -8.70 10.53 -7.60
N TRP A 61 -8.39 10.05 -8.79
CA TRP A 61 -7.22 9.21 -9.07
C TRP A 61 -5.95 10.02 -9.36
N SER A 62 -6.10 11.31 -9.68
CA SER A 62 -5.11 12.14 -10.35
C SER A 62 -4.54 13.28 -9.48
N GLY A 63 -5.24 13.68 -8.42
CA GLY A 63 -4.71 14.65 -7.45
C GLY A 63 -3.52 14.06 -6.70
N GLY A 64 -2.37 14.73 -6.78
CA GLY A 64 -1.08 14.22 -6.29
C GLY A 64 -1.15 13.68 -4.86
N THR A 65 -0.41 12.60 -4.61
CA THR A 65 -0.45 11.86 -3.34
C THR A 65 0.21 12.66 -2.22
N ARG A 66 -0.52 12.85 -1.12
CA ARG A 66 0.00 13.37 0.16
C ARG A 66 0.14 12.23 1.15
N LEU A 67 1.01 11.27 0.83
CA LEU A 67 1.07 9.98 1.51
C LEU A 67 1.40 10.12 3.00
N GLY A 68 2.26 11.07 3.37
CA GLY A 68 2.58 11.36 4.77
C GLY A 68 1.37 11.80 5.59
N GLU A 69 0.51 12.66 5.03
CA GLU A 69 -0.71 13.12 5.70
C GLU A 69 -1.76 12.01 5.80
N GLU A 70 -1.95 11.24 4.73
CA GLU A 70 -2.91 10.15 4.72
C GLU A 70 -2.47 8.98 5.61
N LEU A 71 -1.16 8.70 5.68
CA LEU A 71 -0.62 7.73 6.62
C LEU A 71 -0.78 8.20 8.07
N LYS A 72 -0.57 9.50 8.33
CA LYS A 72 -0.85 10.10 9.64
C LYS A 72 -2.32 9.91 10.00
N GLU A 73 -3.23 10.27 9.09
CA GLU A 73 -4.66 10.10 9.27
C GLU A 73 -5.03 8.63 9.54
N PHE A 74 -4.45 7.70 8.77
CA PHE A 74 -4.65 6.27 8.97
C PHE A 74 -4.22 5.85 10.38
N LEU A 75 -3.01 6.22 10.79
CA LEU A 75 -2.46 5.84 12.08
C LEU A 75 -3.23 6.47 13.25
N ASP A 76 -3.71 7.70 13.10
CA ASP A 76 -4.46 8.41 14.14
C ASP A 76 -5.89 7.86 14.28
N ARG A 77 -6.56 7.56 13.17
CA ARG A 77 -7.97 7.11 13.19
C ARG A 77 -8.11 5.60 13.41
N PHE A 78 -7.20 4.81 12.83
CA PHE A 78 -7.32 3.35 12.71
C PHE A 78 -6.14 2.63 13.37
N GLY A 79 -4.92 3.16 13.25
CA GLY A 79 -3.71 2.55 13.80
C GLY A 79 -3.72 2.46 15.33
N GLN A 80 -4.06 3.56 16.03
CA GLN A 80 -4.17 3.56 17.49
C GLN A 80 -5.29 2.65 18.03
N ARG A 81 -6.32 2.40 17.22
CA ARG A 81 -7.44 1.50 17.55
C ARG A 81 -7.16 0.02 17.24
N GLY A 82 -5.94 -0.30 16.82
CA GLY A 82 -5.43 -1.67 16.71
C GLY A 82 -5.21 -2.19 15.29
N LEU A 83 -5.72 -1.53 14.24
CA LEU A 83 -5.63 -2.07 12.87
C LEU A 83 -4.20 -2.18 12.33
N ALA A 84 -3.30 -1.29 12.75
CA ALA A 84 -1.89 -1.39 12.38
C ALA A 84 -1.10 -2.32 13.32
N ARG A 85 -1.58 -2.56 14.54
CA ARG A 85 -0.79 -3.21 15.58
C ARG A 85 -0.67 -4.72 15.30
N GLY A 86 0.57 -5.18 15.09
CA GLY A 86 0.84 -6.59 14.77
C GLY A 86 0.38 -7.01 13.36
N ALA A 87 -0.08 -6.08 12.53
CA ALA A 87 -0.51 -6.36 11.16
C ALA A 87 0.70 -6.44 10.21
N ILE A 88 0.53 -7.15 9.11
CA ILE A 88 1.35 -6.97 7.91
C ILE A 88 0.71 -5.83 7.12
N VAL A 89 1.42 -4.71 6.99
CA VAL A 89 0.93 -3.53 6.28
C VAL A 89 1.57 -3.46 4.91
N VAL A 90 0.75 -3.53 3.88
CA VAL A 90 1.18 -3.43 2.49
C VAL A 90 0.88 -2.03 1.96
N ILE A 91 1.92 -1.32 1.52
CA ILE A 91 1.82 -0.02 0.86
C ILE A 91 2.14 -0.21 -0.63
N ALA A 92 1.13 -0.05 -1.48
CA ALA A 92 1.32 -0.06 -2.93
C ALA A 92 1.42 1.37 -3.46
N SER A 93 2.65 1.83 -3.71
CA SER A 93 2.92 3.21 -4.12
C SER A 93 4.25 3.30 -4.87
N ASP A 94 4.34 4.27 -5.79
CA ASP A 94 5.57 4.66 -6.48
C ASP A 94 6.47 5.58 -5.63
N GLY A 95 6.04 5.97 -4.43
CA GLY A 95 6.83 6.80 -3.52
C GLY A 95 6.84 8.28 -3.88
N TRP A 96 5.90 8.72 -4.72
CA TRP A 96 5.70 10.14 -5.00
C TRP A 96 5.01 10.81 -3.81
N GLU A 97 5.67 11.81 -3.22
CA GLU A 97 5.15 12.63 -2.14
C GLU A 97 5.15 14.10 -2.60
N ARG A 98 3.98 14.75 -2.57
CA ARG A 98 3.85 16.17 -2.93
C ARG A 98 4.04 17.08 -1.71
N GLY A 99 3.79 16.57 -0.51
CA GLY A 99 3.98 17.27 0.76
C GLY A 99 5.41 17.16 1.30
N ASP A 100 5.54 17.39 2.60
CA ASP A 100 6.81 17.26 3.31
C ASP A 100 7.18 15.78 3.49
N ALA A 101 8.30 15.36 2.89
CA ALA A 101 8.82 14.01 3.03
C ALA A 101 9.24 13.67 4.48
N ALA A 102 9.58 14.67 5.30
CA ALA A 102 9.89 14.45 6.72
C ALA A 102 8.67 13.87 7.46
N LEU A 103 7.47 14.41 7.20
CA LEU A 103 6.22 13.88 7.76
C LEU A 103 6.01 12.41 7.37
N LEU A 104 6.24 12.07 6.10
CA LEU A 104 6.15 10.68 5.64
C LEU A 104 7.14 9.79 6.40
N GLY A 105 8.40 10.20 6.53
CA GLY A 105 9.42 9.47 7.30
C GLY A 105 9.01 9.24 8.75
N GLU A 106 8.52 10.29 9.45
CA GLU A 106 8.04 10.19 10.83
C GLU A 106 6.88 9.19 10.98
N GLN A 107 5.92 9.24 10.06
CA GLN A 107 4.77 8.33 10.10
C GLN A 107 5.14 6.90 9.72
N MET A 108 6.08 6.71 8.78
CA MET A 108 6.62 5.40 8.45
C MET A 108 7.39 4.79 9.63
N ALA A 109 8.19 5.58 10.35
CA ALA A 109 8.85 5.14 11.58
C ALA A 109 7.82 4.71 12.64
N ARG A 110 6.72 5.45 12.78
CA ARG A 110 5.62 5.11 13.69
C ARG A 110 4.89 3.84 13.25
N LEU A 111 4.61 3.69 11.96
CA LEU A 111 4.00 2.50 11.40
C LEU A 111 4.87 1.26 11.67
N HIS A 112 6.17 1.33 11.39
CA HIS A 112 7.10 0.22 11.59
C HIS A 112 7.17 -0.24 13.05
N ARG A 113 7.05 0.67 14.03
CA ARG A 113 6.97 0.29 15.45
C ARG A 113 5.66 -0.40 15.85
N LEU A 114 4.59 -0.18 15.08
CA LEU A 114 3.26 -0.74 15.36
C LEU A 114 3.02 -2.06 14.63
N ALA A 115 3.39 -2.10 13.35
CA ALA A 115 3.20 -3.22 12.46
C ALA A 115 4.07 -4.41 12.87
N HIS A 116 3.62 -5.61 12.54
CA HIS A 116 4.50 -6.78 12.55
C HIS A 116 5.52 -6.70 11.41
N ARG A 117 5.09 -6.18 10.25
CA ARG A 117 5.91 -6.09 9.04
C ARG A 117 5.34 -5.02 8.10
N VAL A 118 6.20 -4.22 7.49
CA VAL A 118 5.86 -3.19 6.50
C VAL A 118 6.42 -3.59 5.14
N VAL A 119 5.52 -3.84 4.20
CA VAL A 119 5.86 -4.24 2.83
C VAL A 119 5.52 -3.10 1.90
N TRP A 120 6.48 -2.66 1.10
CA TRP A 120 6.27 -1.63 0.10
C TRP A 120 6.35 -2.23 -1.31
N ALA A 121 5.22 -2.26 -2.00
CA ALA A 121 5.10 -2.74 -3.37
C ALA A 121 5.17 -1.56 -4.35
N ASN A 122 6.32 -1.35 -4.98
CA ASN A 122 6.53 -0.26 -5.93
C ASN A 122 6.48 -0.78 -7.37
N PRO A 123 5.52 -0.36 -8.21
CA PRO A 123 5.40 -0.85 -9.58
C PRO A 123 6.53 -0.38 -10.51
N HIS A 124 7.32 0.61 -10.13
CA HIS A 124 8.48 1.05 -10.92
C HIS A 124 9.75 0.27 -10.60
N LYS A 125 9.80 -0.48 -9.48
CA LYS A 125 11.01 -1.19 -9.03
C LYS A 125 11.64 -2.10 -10.09
N ALA A 126 10.84 -2.69 -10.98
CA ALA A 126 11.35 -3.63 -11.97
C ALA A 126 11.87 -2.99 -13.27
N ARG A 127 11.81 -1.65 -13.37
CA ARG A 127 12.42 -0.96 -14.51
C ARG A 127 13.95 -1.03 -14.35
N PRO A 128 14.70 -1.42 -15.40
CA PRO A 128 16.16 -1.38 -15.35
C PRO A 128 16.66 0.00 -14.97
N GLY A 129 17.60 0.07 -14.01
CA GLY A 129 18.13 1.34 -13.50
C GLY A 129 17.17 2.12 -12.59
N TYR A 130 16.11 1.51 -12.09
CA TYR A 130 15.26 2.15 -11.07
C TYR A 130 16.07 2.40 -9.79
N GLU A 131 16.08 3.65 -9.35
CA GLU A 131 16.59 4.05 -8.05
C GLU A 131 15.48 4.76 -7.25
N PRO A 132 15.32 4.47 -5.95
CA PRO A 132 14.29 5.05 -5.09
C PRO A 132 14.62 6.51 -4.68
N LEU A 133 14.89 7.38 -5.66
CA LEU A 133 15.41 8.73 -5.44
C LEU A 133 14.35 9.78 -5.09
N THR A 134 13.06 9.45 -5.19
CA THR A 134 12.03 10.41 -4.78
C THR A 134 12.15 10.68 -3.28
N ALA A 135 11.97 11.94 -2.88
CA ALA A 135 12.09 12.32 -1.47
C ALA A 135 11.19 11.48 -0.55
N GLY A 136 9.97 11.17 -1.01
CA GLY A 136 9.05 10.31 -0.27
C GLY A 136 9.54 8.87 -0.11
N MET A 137 10.08 8.27 -1.18
CA MET A 137 10.63 6.91 -1.10
C MET A 137 11.88 6.88 -0.23
N ALA A 138 12.79 7.85 -0.38
CA ALA A 138 13.99 7.95 0.45
C ALA A 138 13.66 8.09 1.95
N ALA A 139 12.61 8.85 2.29
CA ALA A 139 12.14 8.99 3.67
C ALA A 139 11.46 7.72 4.21
N ALA A 140 10.75 6.97 3.37
CA ALA A 140 10.02 5.77 3.76
C ALA A 140 10.90 4.51 3.85
N LEU A 141 11.89 4.38 2.96
CA LEU A 141 12.68 3.17 2.76
C LEU A 141 13.36 2.63 4.03
N PRO A 142 13.91 3.46 4.95
CA PRO A 142 14.51 2.98 6.20
C PRO A 142 13.54 2.25 7.14
N HIS A 143 12.24 2.34 6.89
CA HIS A 143 11.17 1.79 7.73
C HIS A 143 10.36 0.70 7.00
N VAL A 144 10.85 0.25 5.84
CA VAL A 144 10.27 -0.82 5.03
C VAL A 144 11.06 -2.10 5.25
N ASP A 145 10.38 -3.16 5.69
CA ASP A 145 10.97 -4.49 5.89
C ASP A 145 11.20 -5.20 4.55
N ASP A 146 10.25 -5.09 3.63
CA ASP A 146 10.35 -5.68 2.29
C ASP A 146 9.97 -4.68 1.23
N PHE A 147 10.91 -4.41 0.32
CA PHE A 147 10.64 -3.61 -0.86
C PHE A 147 10.46 -4.55 -2.04
N THR A 148 9.25 -4.62 -2.60
CA THR A 148 8.91 -5.53 -3.69
C THR A 148 8.50 -4.75 -4.93
N SER A 149 8.51 -5.42 -6.08
CA SER A 149 7.93 -4.84 -7.27
C SER A 149 6.41 -5.04 -7.25
N GLY A 150 5.63 -4.08 -7.76
CA GLY A 150 4.15 -4.13 -7.77
C GLY A 150 3.53 -4.28 -9.17
N HIS A 151 4.32 -4.70 -10.15
CA HIS A 151 4.06 -4.43 -11.58
C HIS A 151 3.71 -5.66 -12.43
N SER A 152 3.76 -6.87 -11.85
CA SER A 152 3.50 -8.12 -12.57
C SER A 152 2.72 -9.10 -11.70
N LEU A 153 2.06 -10.08 -12.32
CA LEU A 153 1.35 -11.14 -11.62
C LEU A 153 2.28 -11.89 -10.66
N ALA A 154 3.48 -12.25 -11.12
CA ALA A 154 4.50 -12.90 -10.28
C ALA A 154 4.87 -12.05 -9.05
N ALA A 155 4.87 -10.73 -9.18
CA ALA A 155 5.16 -9.82 -8.08
C ALA A 155 3.99 -9.71 -7.09
N LEU A 156 2.74 -9.79 -7.58
CA LEU A 156 1.55 -9.90 -6.74
C LEU A 156 1.48 -11.27 -6.04
N GLU A 157 1.93 -12.35 -6.67
CA GLU A 157 2.06 -13.68 -6.06
C GLU A 157 3.14 -13.70 -4.97
N GLU A 158 4.29 -13.04 -5.20
CA GLU A 158 5.30 -12.83 -4.16
C GLU A 158 4.72 -12.06 -2.98
N LEU A 159 4.00 -10.97 -3.26
CA LEU A 159 3.32 -10.19 -2.23
C LEU A 159 2.30 -11.04 -1.45
N ALA A 160 1.56 -11.91 -2.12
CA ALA A 160 0.65 -12.85 -1.46
C ALA A 160 1.41 -13.83 -0.54
N ARG A 161 2.55 -14.36 -0.98
CA ARG A 161 3.40 -15.26 -0.17
C ARG A 161 3.98 -14.55 1.06
N ILE A 162 4.40 -13.30 0.90
CA ILE A 162 4.87 -12.46 2.00
C ILE A 162 3.76 -12.25 3.04
N VAL A 163 2.56 -11.88 2.60
CA VAL A 163 1.40 -11.67 3.47
C VAL A 163 0.94 -12.98 4.13
N ALA A 164 1.02 -14.11 3.43
CA ALA A 164 0.70 -15.43 3.97
C ALA A 164 1.76 -15.97 4.94
N GLY A 165 2.90 -15.27 5.12
CA GLY A 165 4.01 -15.73 5.95
C GLY A 165 4.77 -16.93 5.37
N THR A 166 4.61 -17.22 4.07
CA THR A 166 5.24 -18.35 3.38
C THR A 166 6.46 -17.96 2.56
N ALA A 167 6.74 -16.66 2.43
CA ALA A 167 8.00 -16.17 1.87
C ALA A 167 9.13 -16.23 2.92
N GLY A 168 10.31 -16.71 2.52
CA GLY A 168 11.53 -16.54 3.31
C GLY A 168 11.83 -15.06 3.55
N LYS A 169 12.51 -14.71 4.65
CA LYS A 169 12.89 -13.32 4.94
C LYS A 169 13.63 -12.71 3.74
N GLY A 170 13.03 -11.71 3.10
CA GLY A 170 13.65 -10.98 1.99
C GLY A 170 14.87 -10.21 2.48
N SER A 171 15.90 -10.10 1.64
CA SER A 171 17.13 -9.36 1.95
C SER A 171 16.81 -7.89 2.23
N ALA A 172 17.37 -7.38 3.34
CA ALA A 172 17.48 -5.95 3.59
C ALA A 172 18.18 -5.27 2.39
N HIS A 173 17.71 -4.08 2.05
CA HIS A 173 18.01 -3.33 0.82
C HIS A 173 19.50 -3.35 0.43
N ALA A 174 19.78 -3.92 -0.74
CA ALA A 174 21.05 -3.80 -1.45
C ALA A 174 20.81 -3.05 -2.76
#